data_AF-A0A923MM05-F1
#
_entry.id   AF-A0A923MM05-F1
#
_cell.length_a   1.000
_cell.length_b   1.000
_cell.length_c   1.000
_cell.angle_alpha   90.00
_cell.angle_beta   90.00
_cell.angle_gamma   90.00
#
_symmetry.space_group_name_H-M   'P 1'
#
loop_
_entity.id
_entity.type
_entity.pdbx_description
1 polymer ?
#
loop_
_entity_poly.entity_id
_entity_poly.type
_entity_poly.pdbx_seq_one_letter_code
_entity_poly.pdbx_strand_id
1 'polypeptide(L)' 'MNKREYCESRESIAYYSGLNGLEIKGIEHGIDDFIYCVSGAWGGGKAFHRCKIQYTRKGAAFFRVHGYRVPLDECIRMGV' A
#
# COMPACT_ATOMS: atom_id res chain seq x y z
N MET A 1 -9.51 -14.47 3.57
CA MET A 1 -8.06 -14.23 3.39
C MET A 1 -7.66 -13.04 4.25
N ASN A 2 -6.66 -13.19 5.10
CA ASN A 2 -6.15 -12.11 5.93
C ASN A 2 -5.12 -11.26 5.16
N LYS A 3 -4.75 -10.09 5.70
CA LYS A 3 -3.82 -9.16 5.03
C LYS A 3 -2.42 -9.74 4.76
N ARG A 4 -1.93 -10.64 5.61
CA ARG A 4 -0.64 -11.31 5.40
C ARG A 4 -0.74 -12.28 4.22
N GLU A 5 -1.73 -13.16 4.23
CA GLU A 5 -1.99 -14.11 3.13
C GLU A 5 -2.17 -13.39 1.79
N TYR A 6 -2.90 -12.26 1.77
CA TYR A 6 -3.09 -11.47 0.55
C TYR A 6 -1.75 -10.98 -0.01
N CYS A 7 -0.89 -10.45 0.86
CA CYS A 7 0.39 -9.85 0.47
C CYS A 7 1.45 -10.87 0.09
N GLU A 8 1.46 -12.04 0.74
CA GLU A 8 2.44 -13.11 0.49
C GLU A 8 2.10 -13.92 -0.78
N SER A 9 0.82 -13.95 -1.19
CA SER A 9 0.35 -14.66 -2.39
C SER A 9 0.48 -13.88 -3.70
N ARG A 10 1.01 -12.65 -3.67
CA ARG A 10 1.06 -11.75 -4.83
C ARG A 10 2.41 -11.08 -4.97
N GLU A 11 2.80 -10.86 -6.23
CA GLU A 11 3.91 -9.97 -6.54
C GLU A 11 3.54 -8.52 -6.22
N SER A 12 4.55 -7.70 -6.01
CA SER A 12 4.34 -6.26 -5.85
C SER A 12 3.93 -5.65 -7.18
N ILE A 13 3.01 -4.69 -7.16
CA ILE A 13 2.54 -3.95 -8.34
C ILE A 13 3.02 -2.50 -8.36
N ALA A 14 3.48 -1.99 -7.21
CA ALA A 14 4.05 -0.65 -7.07
C ALA A 14 4.90 -0.59 -5.80
N TYR A 15 5.72 0.45 -5.68
CA TYR A 15 6.49 0.73 -4.46
C TYR A 15 6.49 2.22 -4.10
N TYR A 16 6.75 2.51 -2.84
CA TYR A 16 6.96 3.85 -2.30
C TYR A 16 8.25 3.86 -1.47
N SER A 17 9.11 4.86 -1.68
CA SER A 17 10.47 4.90 -1.11
C SER A 17 10.52 5.12 0.40
N GLY A 18 9.41 5.53 1.04
CA GLY A 18 9.34 5.68 2.49
C GLY A 18 9.15 4.37 3.26
N LEU A 19 9.08 4.47 4.58
CA LEU A 19 8.72 3.36 5.49
C LEU A 19 9.63 2.13 5.40
N ASN A 20 10.94 2.34 5.23
CA ASN A 20 11.96 1.28 5.07
C ASN A 20 11.64 0.32 3.90
N GLY A 21 11.04 0.86 2.84
CA GLY A 21 10.54 0.11 1.69
C GLY A 21 9.08 -0.26 1.88
N LEU A 22 8.21 0.39 1.11
CA LEU A 22 6.79 0.07 1.06
C LEU A 22 6.44 -0.57 -0.29
N GLU A 23 6.05 -1.84 -0.25
CA GLU A 23 5.58 -2.59 -1.41
C GLU A 23 4.06 -2.64 -1.44
N ILE A 24 3.44 -2.28 -2.56
CA ILE A 24 2.00 -2.41 -2.79
C ILE A 24 1.74 -3.73 -3.50
N LYS A 25 0.84 -4.54 -2.93
CA LYS A 25 0.52 -5.90 -3.41
C LYS A 25 -0.78 -5.96 -4.21
N GLY A 26 -1.66 -4.97 -4.03
CA GLY A 26 -2.93 -4.92 -4.73
C GLY A 26 -3.92 -3.96 -4.10
N ILE A 27 -5.02 -3.76 -4.81
CA ILE A 27 -6.18 -2.98 -4.37
C ILE A 27 -7.39 -3.91 -4.41
N GLU A 28 -8.20 -3.87 -3.35
CA GLU A 28 -9.50 -4.51 -3.27
C GLU A 28 -10.56 -3.43 -3.42
N HIS A 29 -11.39 -3.57 -4.46
CA HIS A 29 -12.44 -2.62 -4.80
C HIS A 29 -13.78 -2.98 -4.15
N GLY A 30 -14.56 -1.97 -3.79
CA GLY A 30 -15.87 -2.13 -3.17
C GLY A 30 -16.55 -0.79 -2.88
N ILE A 31 -17.45 -0.77 -1.88
CA ILE A 31 -17.99 0.50 -1.34
C ILE A 31 -16.86 1.40 -0.85
N ASP A 32 -15.86 0.76 -0.22
CA ASP A 32 -14.61 1.38 0.16
C ASP A 32 -13.48 0.61 -0.53
N ASP A 33 -12.55 1.32 -1.17
CA ASP A 33 -11.33 0.72 -1.71
C ASP A 33 -10.29 0.53 -0.60
N PHE A 34 -9.59 -0.61 -0.61
CA PHE A 34 -8.51 -0.92 0.31
C PHE A 34 -7.24 -1.30 -0.43
N ILE A 35 -6.11 -0.77 0.02
CA ILE A 35 -4.78 -1.14 -0.46
C ILE A 35 -4.15 -2.17 0.48
N TYR A 36 -3.54 -3.20 -0.10
CA TYR A 36 -2.72 -4.16 0.61
C TYR A 36 -1.25 -3.85 0.36
N CYS A 37 -0.48 -3.65 1.43
CA CYS A 37 0.92 -3.28 1.31
C CYS A 37 1.78 -3.85 2.45
N VAL A 38 3.09 -3.87 2.20
CA VAL A 38 4.12 -4.36 3.13
C VAL A 38 5.12 -3.24 3.38
N SER A 39 5.23 -2.77 4.62
CA SER A 39 6.28 -1.83 5.03
C SER A 39 7.50 -2.58 5.56
N GLY A 40 8.66 -1.93 5.59
CA GLY A 40 9.92 -2.55 6.03
C GLY A 40 10.47 -3.59 5.07
N ALA A 41 10.01 -3.59 3.81
CA ALA A 41 10.36 -4.60 2.82
C ALA A 41 11.86 -4.63 2.47
N TRP A 42 12.58 -3.52 2.65
CA TRP A 42 13.98 -3.36 2.25
C TRP A 42 14.97 -3.40 3.42
N GLY A 43 14.54 -3.78 4.63
CA GLY A 43 15.44 -3.95 5.78
C GLY A 43 14.87 -3.61 7.15
N GLY A 44 13.61 -3.13 7.23
CA GLY A 44 12.99 -2.64 8.48
C GLY A 44 12.19 -3.67 9.29
N GLY A 45 12.17 -4.94 8.85
CA GLY A 45 11.25 -5.95 9.36
C GLY A 45 9.85 -5.80 8.74
N LYS A 46 9.35 -6.86 8.09
CA LYS A 46 8.11 -6.79 7.31
C LYS A 46 6.88 -6.66 8.21
N ALA A 47 6.04 -5.67 7.92
CA ALA A 47 4.71 -5.54 8.49
C ALA A 47 3.65 -5.46 7.39
N PHE A 48 2.54 -6.17 7.59
CA PHE A 48 1.49 -6.34 6.58
C PHE A 48 0.28 -5.45 6.92
N HIS A 49 -0.24 -4.76 5.91
CA HIS A 49 -1.27 -3.75 6.08
C HIS A 49 -2.43 -3.94 5.12
N ARG A 50 -3.62 -3.57 5.59
CA ARG A 50 -4.82 -3.36 4.77
C ARG A 50 -5.33 -1.97 5.14
N CYS A 51 -5.16 -1.01 4.26
CA CYS A 51 -5.43 0.39 4.54
C CYS A 51 -6.55 0.89 3.63
N LYS A 52 -7.52 1.59 4.20
CA LYS A 52 -8.57 2.25 3.41
C LYS A 52 -7.94 3.34 2.54
N ILE A 53 -8.28 3.38 1.26
CA ILE A 53 -7.94 4.49 0.38
C ILE A 53 -8.88 5.65 0.72
N GLN A 54 -8.30 6.81 0.94
CA GLN A 54 -8.98 8.04 1.30
C GLN A 54 -8.68 9.11 0.25
N TYR A 55 -9.55 10.11 0.18
CA TYR A 55 -9.43 11.19 -0.77
C TYR A 55 -9.34 12.52 -0.03
N THR A 56 -8.44 13.39 -0.48
CA THR A 56 -8.41 14.78 -0.01
C THR A 56 -9.63 15.55 -0.53
N ARG A 57 -9.88 16.76 -0.01
CA ARG A 57 -10.95 17.64 -0.51
C ARG A 57 -10.81 17.97 -2.01
N LYS A 58 -9.59 17.91 -2.56
CA LYS A 58 -9.30 18.12 -3.99
C LYS A 58 -9.33 16.83 -4.81
N GLY A 59 -9.69 15.69 -4.22
CA GLY A 59 -9.79 14.40 -4.91
C GLY A 59 -8.50 13.59 -5.01
N ALA A 60 -7.36 14.08 -4.49
CA ALA A 60 -6.12 13.30 -4.49
C ALA A 60 -6.23 12.08 -3.55
N ALA A 61 -5.90 10.90 -4.06
CA ALA A 61 -5.98 9.63 -3.32
C ALA A 61 -4.75 9.40 -2.45
N PHE A 62 -4.96 8.90 -1.23
CA PHE A 62 -3.90 8.53 -0.30
C PHE A 62 -4.34 7.38 0.61
N PHE A 63 -3.39 6.75 1.29
CA PHE A 63 -3.65 5.85 2.41
C PHE A 63 -2.70 6.17 3.57
N ARG A 64 -2.90 5.51 4.72
CA ARG A 64 -2.06 5.70 5.89
C ARG A 64 -1.44 4.40 6.37
N VAL A 65 -0.15 4.44 6.67
CA VAL A 65 0.60 3.34 7.31
C VAL A 65 1.34 3.95 8.49
N HIS A 66 1.17 3.39 9.69
CA HIS A 66 1.73 3.96 10.94
C HIS A 66 1.42 5.45 11.15
N GLY A 67 0.24 5.90 10.73
CA GLY A 67 -0.19 7.31 10.82
C GLY A 67 0.37 8.21 9.71
N TYR A 68 1.44 7.80 9.02
CA TYR A 68 2.04 8.50 7.89
C TYR A 68 1.14 8.43 6.66
N ARG A 69 0.98 9.55 5.94
CA ARG A 69 0.18 9.64 4.72
C ARG A 69 1.04 9.27 3.52
N VAL A 70 0.59 8.29 2.74
CA VAL A 70 1.22 7.88 1.47
C VAL A 70 0.30 8.30 0.32
N PRO A 71 0.66 9.32 -0.47
CA PRO A 71 -0.04 9.69 -1.69
C PRO A 71 0.10 8.60 -2.76
N LEU A 72 -0.99 8.27 -3.47
CA LEU A 72 -0.95 7.23 -4.51
C LEU A 72 -0.15 7.66 -5.75
N ASP A 73 -0.09 8.95 -6.04
CA ASP A 73 0.69 9.54 -7.13
C ASP A 73 2.21 9.55 -6.87
N GLU A 74 2.63 9.39 -5.62
CA GLU A 74 4.04 9.15 -5.26
C GLU A 74 4.43 7.67 -5.33
N CYS A 75 3.48 6.76 -5.58
CA CYS A 75 3.75 5.33 -5.71
C CYS A 75 4.19 5.01 -7.14
N ILE A 76 5.38 4.43 -7.27
CA ILE A 76 5.94 4.05 -8.57
C ILE A 76 5.39 2.68 -8.94
N ARG A 77 4.54 2.65 -9.97
CA ARG A 77 4.00 1.40 -10.52
C ARG A 77 5.14 0.57 -11.13
N MET A 78 5.18 -0.70 -10.77
CA MET A 78 6.08 -1.65 -11.41
C MET A 78 5.53 -2.01 -12.79
N GLY A 79 6.41 -2.04 -13.78
CA GLY A 79 6.06 -2.26 -15.18
C GLY A 79 5.34 -3.59 -15.42
N VAL A 80 4.61 -3.62 -16.54
CA VAL A 80 4.02 -4.82 -17.14
C VAL A 80 5.00 -5.40 -18.15
#